data_AF-A0A6A6RD84-F1
#
_entry.id   AF-A0A6A6RD84-F1
#
_cell.length_a   1.000
_cell.length_b   1.000
_cell.length_c   1.000
_cell.angle_alpha   90.00
_cell.angle_beta   90.00
_cell.angle_gamma   90.00
#
_symmetry.space_group_name_H-M   'P 1'
#
loop_
_entity.id
_entity.type
_entity.pdbx_description
1 polymer ?
#
loop_
_entity_poly.entity_id
_entity_poly.type
_entity_poly.pdbx_seq_one_letter_code
_entity_poly.pdbx_strand_id
1 'polypeptide(L)'
;MASAIELQGMNDGLKRRHSTRASSTATALSTYTTASSTAARRRSTPAINQQYNSSEDEPPSYYNTQPQEALTASLPKDSPSFAPTHTFWVTPNGMFTRSIPVYDLTSDISTPYTGLSSVYKASVQTALKDHSQTPCYTLTRQSWYGQHYNITDATGASIADWQHPWSSGGAAVLTFPTDSTHSTHAVAVRDKRWYLHNQTFVLNSVTYEWRNDGMFVSQAMTLYKMLGSQRVTVGKYTSKWWWSWSGGGGTLVVDANEVDELVAVVSLAVVLKKKRQRAAERRVSGGGGGGC
;
A
#
# COMPACT_ATOMS: atom_id res chain seq x y z
N MET A 1 7.12 56.89 -25.25
CA MET A 1 5.85 57.12 -24.53
C MET A 1 5.64 55.94 -23.60
N ALA A 2 6.09 56.08 -22.36
CA ALA A 2 6.04 55.02 -21.35
C ALA A 2 4.85 55.30 -20.42
N SER A 3 3.93 54.34 -20.31
CA SER A 3 2.78 54.41 -19.41
C SER A 3 3.11 53.61 -18.15
N ALA A 4 3.17 54.32 -17.03
CA ALA A 4 3.35 53.75 -15.70
C ALA A 4 1.96 53.44 -15.12
N ILE A 5 1.76 52.19 -14.68
CA ILE A 5 0.57 51.75 -13.96
C ILE A 5 0.89 51.80 -12.47
N GLU A 6 0.20 52.71 -11.79
CA GLU A 6 0.16 52.91 -10.35
C GLU A 6 -0.73 51.84 -9.72
N LEU A 7 -0.16 51.00 -8.84
CA LEU A 7 -0.91 50.05 -8.03
C LEU A 7 -0.91 50.52 -6.58
N GLN A 8 -2.04 51.08 -6.19
CA GLN A 8 -2.34 51.61 -4.86
C GLN A 8 -3.30 50.66 -4.13
N GLY A 9 -2.90 50.25 -2.92
CA GLY A 9 -3.81 50.02 -1.79
C GLY A 9 -4.49 48.66 -1.65
N MET A 10 -4.10 47.92 -0.61
CA MET A 10 -4.97 47.01 0.19
C MET A 10 -4.17 46.59 1.45
N ASN A 11 -4.15 47.44 2.48
CA ASN A 11 -4.99 47.42 3.69
C ASN A 11 -5.05 46.09 4.47
N ASP A 12 -4.31 46.09 5.59
CA ASP A 12 -4.82 45.98 6.96
C ASP A 12 -5.91 44.95 7.29
N GLY A 13 -5.57 44.01 8.18
CA GLY A 13 -6.62 43.18 8.78
C GLY A 13 -6.24 42.07 9.77
N LEU A 14 -5.06 42.04 10.40
CA LEU A 14 -4.76 41.02 11.42
C LEU A 14 -5.20 41.46 12.83
N LYS A 15 -6.51 41.38 13.08
CA LYS A 15 -7.06 41.45 14.45
C LYS A 15 -6.86 40.13 15.17
N ARG A 16 -5.94 40.14 16.13
CA ARG A 16 -5.81 39.17 17.23
C ARG A 16 -7.18 38.98 17.90
N ARG A 17 -7.62 37.73 18.03
CA ARG A 17 -8.59 37.33 19.05
C ARG A 17 -7.96 36.24 19.91
N HIS A 18 -7.44 36.67 21.05
CA HIS A 18 -7.30 35.82 22.22
C HIS A 18 -8.71 35.53 22.73
N SER A 19 -9.13 34.27 22.72
CA SER A 19 -10.29 33.82 23.49
C SER A 19 -9.77 32.97 24.63
N THR A 20 -9.64 33.60 25.78
CA THR A 20 -9.64 32.97 27.09
C THR A 20 -11.05 32.45 27.36
N ARG A 21 -11.20 31.14 27.58
CA ARG A 21 -12.41 30.61 28.21
C ARG A 21 -12.03 29.72 29.39
N ALA A 22 -12.70 30.02 30.48
CA ALA A 22 -12.42 29.62 31.85
C ALA A 22 -12.73 28.15 32.16
N SER A 23 -12.01 27.67 33.18
CA SER A 23 -12.29 26.49 33.98
C SER A 23 -13.74 26.36 34.40
N SER A 24 -14.24 25.13 34.39
CA SER A 24 -15.29 24.69 35.31
C SER A 24 -14.97 23.25 35.72
N THR A 25 -14.35 23.16 36.88
CA THR A 25 -14.10 21.93 37.64
C THR A 25 -15.43 21.51 38.26
N ALA A 26 -15.94 20.34 37.90
CA ALA A 26 -17.04 19.70 38.62
C ALA A 26 -16.54 18.34 39.14
N THR A 27 -16.17 18.35 40.42
CA THR A 27 -15.87 17.15 41.20
C THR A 27 -17.19 16.53 41.62
N ALA A 28 -17.56 15.39 41.04
CA ALA A 28 -18.61 14.54 41.57
C ALA A 28 -17.96 13.32 42.24
N LEU A 29 -18.00 13.29 43.58
CA LEU A 29 -17.84 12.07 44.35
C LEU A 29 -19.03 11.16 44.04
N SER A 30 -18.78 9.92 43.62
CA SER A 30 -19.77 8.86 43.63
C SER A 30 -19.27 7.69 44.46
N THR A 31 -20.11 7.31 45.40
CA THR A 31 -19.96 6.32 46.46
C THR A 31 -19.94 4.89 45.93
N TYR A 32 -19.14 4.07 46.61
CA TYR A 32 -19.04 2.62 46.50
C TYR A 32 -20.38 1.90 46.35
N THR A 33 -20.44 0.93 45.43
CA THR A 33 -21.31 -0.23 45.56
C THR A 33 -20.57 -1.48 45.09
N THR A 34 -20.25 -2.30 46.08
CA THR A 34 -19.67 -3.64 45.97
C THR A 34 -20.77 -4.61 45.59
N ALA A 35 -20.63 -5.36 44.49
CA ALA A 35 -21.35 -6.62 44.32
C ALA A 35 -20.70 -7.55 43.27
N SER A 36 -20.38 -8.76 43.75
CA SER A 36 -20.44 -10.04 43.07
C SER A 36 -19.60 -10.28 41.81
N SER A 37 -18.40 -10.82 42.07
CA SER A 37 -17.64 -11.62 41.12
C SER A 37 -18.38 -12.93 40.79
N THR A 38 -18.89 -13.06 39.58
CA THR A 38 -19.11 -14.37 38.95
C THR A 38 -17.99 -14.60 37.94
N ALA A 39 -17.18 -15.61 38.24
CA ALA A 39 -16.02 -16.00 37.44
C ALA A 39 -16.45 -16.52 36.06
N ALA A 40 -16.51 -15.63 35.08
CA ALA A 40 -16.55 -16.01 33.67
C ALA A 40 -15.15 -16.45 33.25
N ARG A 41 -15.02 -17.77 33.11
CA ARG A 41 -13.86 -18.51 32.61
C ARG A 41 -13.48 -17.97 31.22
N ARG A 42 -12.58 -16.98 31.17
CA ARG A 42 -11.97 -16.49 29.92
C ARG A 42 -11.20 -17.62 29.29
N ARG A 43 -11.71 -18.11 28.15
CA ARG A 43 -11.01 -19.00 27.24
C ARG A 43 -9.87 -18.19 26.63
N SER A 44 -8.67 -18.39 27.15
CA SER A 44 -7.43 -17.85 26.59
C SER A 44 -7.30 -18.36 25.16
N THR A 45 -7.48 -17.48 24.18
CA THR A 45 -6.99 -17.72 22.84
C THR A 45 -5.47 -17.77 22.90
N PRO A 46 -4.83 -18.82 22.36
CA PRO A 46 -3.38 -18.90 22.36
C PRO A 46 -2.84 -17.72 21.55
N ALA A 47 -2.05 -16.86 22.20
CA ALA A 47 -1.21 -15.92 21.49
C ALA A 47 -0.32 -16.75 20.55
N ILE A 48 -0.55 -16.61 19.24
CA ILE A 48 0.34 -17.15 18.20
C ILE A 48 1.63 -16.33 18.29
N ASN A 49 2.46 -16.70 19.25
CA ASN A 49 3.83 -16.26 19.35
C ASN A 49 4.63 -17.11 18.36
N GLN A 50 4.43 -16.87 17.06
CA GLN A 50 5.31 -17.39 16.02
C GLN A 50 6.63 -16.61 16.11
N GLN A 51 7.42 -16.92 17.13
CA GLN A 51 8.87 -16.78 17.04
C GLN A 51 9.33 -17.79 15.99
N TYR A 52 9.35 -17.35 14.73
CA TYR A 52 10.05 -18.07 13.68
C TYR A 52 11.53 -17.92 13.99
N ASN A 53 12.10 -18.94 14.63
CA ASN A 53 13.54 -19.09 14.76
C ASN A 53 14.12 -19.21 13.34
N SER A 54 14.63 -18.11 12.82
CA SER A 54 15.49 -18.10 11.64
C SER A 54 16.87 -18.64 12.05
N SER A 55 16.93 -19.94 12.33
CA SER A 55 18.17 -20.68 12.57
C SER A 55 18.09 -21.99 11.80
N GLU A 56 18.09 -21.88 10.47
CA GLU A 56 18.52 -22.97 9.61
C GLU A 56 19.84 -22.52 8.97
N ASP A 57 20.93 -22.89 9.66
CA ASP A 57 22.21 -23.21 9.02
C ASP A 57 21.95 -24.36 8.04
N GLU A 58 21.41 -24.06 6.87
CA GLU A 58 21.44 -24.99 5.76
C GLU A 58 22.88 -24.98 5.21
N PRO A 59 23.60 -26.12 5.20
CA PRO A 59 24.89 -26.21 4.52
C PRO A 59 24.69 -25.86 3.04
N PRO A 60 25.72 -25.33 2.34
CA PRO A 60 25.60 -25.00 0.93
C PRO A 60 25.35 -26.27 0.13
N SER A 61 24.09 -26.57 -0.13
CA SER A 61 23.69 -27.66 -1.00
C SER A 61 24.11 -27.28 -2.41
N TYR A 62 25.14 -27.97 -2.87
CA TYR A 62 25.50 -28.09 -4.28
C TYR A 62 24.25 -28.53 -5.05
N TYR A 63 23.53 -27.58 -5.64
CA TYR A 63 22.54 -27.91 -6.66
C TYR A 63 23.27 -28.33 -7.92
N ASN A 64 23.60 -29.62 -7.90
CA ASN A 64 23.46 -30.59 -8.96
C ASN A 64 22.88 -30.00 -10.25
N THR A 65 23.76 -29.83 -11.23
CA THR A 65 23.45 -29.50 -12.61
C THR A 65 22.79 -30.74 -13.25
N GLN A 66 21.50 -30.97 -12.98
CA GLN A 66 20.77 -32.07 -13.62
C GLN A 66 19.91 -31.52 -14.77
N PRO A 67 20.13 -31.96 -16.01
CA PRO A 67 19.37 -31.52 -17.18
C PRO A 67 18.03 -32.25 -17.20
N GLN A 68 17.03 -31.72 -16.48
CA GLN A 68 15.65 -32.18 -16.52
C GLN A 68 14.74 -31.22 -17.31
N GLU A 69 15.31 -30.48 -18.27
CA GLU A 69 14.59 -29.51 -19.12
C GLU A 69 14.04 -30.12 -20.42
N ALA A 70 14.20 -31.43 -20.65
CA ALA A 70 13.89 -32.03 -21.96
C ALA A 70 12.45 -32.57 -22.15
N LEU A 71 11.57 -32.54 -21.14
CA LEU A 71 10.23 -33.15 -21.24
C LEU A 71 9.04 -32.19 -21.01
N THR A 72 9.27 -30.88 -20.84
CA THR A 72 8.19 -29.87 -20.70
C THR A 72 7.99 -28.99 -21.94
N ALA A 73 8.57 -29.38 -23.08
CA ALA A 73 8.67 -28.53 -24.28
C ALA A 73 7.39 -28.37 -25.13
N SER A 74 6.21 -28.77 -24.68
CA SER A 74 4.99 -28.64 -25.52
C SER A 74 3.69 -28.35 -24.78
N LEU A 75 3.73 -27.67 -23.63
CA LEU A 75 2.50 -27.07 -23.07
C LEU A 75 2.15 -25.80 -23.87
N PRO A 76 0.90 -25.63 -24.33
CA PRO A 76 0.46 -24.44 -25.06
C PRO A 76 0.81 -23.19 -24.25
N LYS A 77 1.59 -22.30 -24.85
CA LYS A 77 2.14 -21.09 -24.23
C LYS A 77 1.13 -19.94 -24.20
N ASP A 78 -0.15 -20.26 -24.22
CA ASP A 78 -1.25 -19.30 -24.23
C ASP A 78 -1.50 -18.87 -22.79
N SER A 79 -0.57 -18.08 -22.24
CA SER A 79 -0.85 -17.35 -21.00
C SER A 79 -2.07 -16.48 -21.28
N PRO A 80 -3.12 -16.53 -20.43
CA PRO A 80 -4.32 -15.76 -20.67
C PRO A 80 -3.96 -14.27 -20.80
N SER A 81 -4.56 -13.61 -21.80
CA SER A 81 -4.37 -12.19 -22.01
C SER A 81 -4.85 -11.44 -20.77
N PHE A 82 -4.01 -10.56 -20.21
CA PHE A 82 -4.37 -9.75 -19.06
C PHE A 82 -5.49 -8.77 -19.43
N ALA A 83 -6.65 -8.92 -18.78
CA ALA A 83 -7.85 -8.13 -18.99
C ALA A 83 -8.30 -7.50 -17.66
N PRO A 84 -7.73 -6.35 -17.25
CA PRO A 84 -8.09 -5.72 -15.99
C PRO A 84 -9.55 -5.28 -16.00
N THR A 85 -10.23 -5.49 -14.88
CA THR A 85 -11.62 -5.07 -14.66
C THR A 85 -11.73 -3.76 -13.90
N HIS A 86 -10.71 -3.42 -13.10
CA HIS A 86 -10.72 -2.23 -12.25
C HIS A 86 -9.50 -1.35 -12.51
N THR A 87 -9.72 -0.04 -12.38
CA THR A 87 -8.68 0.98 -12.49
C THR A 87 -8.74 1.94 -11.31
N PHE A 88 -7.69 1.89 -10.50
CA PHE A 88 -7.53 2.73 -9.33
C PHE A 88 -6.47 3.81 -9.54
N TRP A 89 -6.72 4.99 -8.98
CA TRP A 89 -5.70 6.01 -8.77
C TRP A 89 -5.28 6.03 -7.31
N VAL A 90 -4.02 5.68 -7.07
CA VAL A 90 -3.40 5.75 -5.74
C VAL A 90 -2.71 7.10 -5.61
N THR A 91 -3.16 7.91 -4.66
CA THR A 91 -2.62 9.26 -4.49
C THR A 91 -1.14 9.28 -4.07
N PRO A 92 -0.44 10.39 -4.37
CA PRO A 92 0.86 10.71 -3.79
C PRO A 92 1.02 10.33 -2.33
N ASN A 93 2.02 9.48 -2.03
CA ASN A 93 2.35 9.14 -0.65
C ASN A 93 3.85 9.35 -0.37
N GLY A 94 4.15 10.43 0.34
CA GLY A 94 5.47 10.76 0.87
C GLY A 94 5.77 10.03 2.18
N MET A 95 6.94 10.33 2.76
CA MET A 95 7.38 9.74 4.04
C MET A 95 6.48 10.15 5.22
N PHE A 96 5.88 11.34 5.15
CA PHE A 96 5.05 11.92 6.22
C PHE A 96 3.56 11.97 5.87
N THR A 97 3.14 11.30 4.79
CA THR A 97 1.73 11.26 4.40
C THR A 97 0.92 10.54 5.46
N ARG A 98 -0.05 11.24 6.06
CA ARG A 98 -0.94 10.71 7.09
C ARG A 98 -2.10 9.90 6.50
N SER A 99 -2.63 10.33 5.36
CA SER A 99 -3.76 9.68 4.69
C SER A 99 -3.44 9.50 3.22
N ILE A 100 -3.74 8.31 2.70
CA ILE A 100 -3.54 7.94 1.30
C ILE A 100 -4.92 7.58 0.74
N PRO A 101 -5.66 8.56 0.17
CA PRO A 101 -6.89 8.27 -0.54
C PRO A 101 -6.61 7.47 -1.82
N VAL A 102 -7.51 6.56 -2.13
CA VAL A 102 -7.52 5.75 -3.35
C VAL A 102 -8.86 5.96 -4.03
N TYR A 103 -8.81 6.24 -5.32
CA TYR A 103 -9.98 6.55 -6.11
C TYR A 103 -10.20 5.45 -7.12
N ASP A 104 -11.43 4.94 -7.20
CA ASP A 104 -11.85 4.05 -8.27
C ASP A 104 -12.29 4.90 -9.46
N LEU A 105 -11.65 4.67 -10.61
CA LEU A 105 -11.90 5.37 -11.86
C LEU A 105 -12.53 4.44 -12.91
N THR A 106 -12.94 3.24 -12.52
CA THR A 106 -13.39 2.18 -13.42
C THR A 106 -14.61 2.63 -14.24
N SER A 107 -15.61 3.23 -13.59
CA SER A 107 -16.81 3.73 -14.26
C SER A 107 -16.54 4.93 -15.19
N ASP A 108 -15.45 5.65 -14.94
CA ASP A 108 -15.15 6.93 -15.59
C ASP A 108 -14.25 6.75 -16.83
N ILE A 109 -13.74 5.53 -17.06
CA ILE A 109 -12.84 5.20 -18.17
C ILE A 109 -13.57 4.29 -19.17
N SER A 110 -13.97 4.86 -20.30
CA SER A 110 -14.55 4.12 -21.42
C SER A 110 -13.49 3.53 -22.38
N THR A 111 -12.23 3.96 -22.25
CA THR A 111 -11.16 3.53 -23.14
C THR A 111 -10.75 2.08 -22.84
N PRO A 112 -10.77 1.16 -23.81
CA PRO A 112 -10.34 -0.22 -23.59
C PRO A 112 -8.88 -0.31 -23.12
N TYR A 113 -8.60 -1.24 -22.22
CA TYR A 113 -7.24 -1.46 -21.75
C TYR A 113 -6.42 -2.21 -22.81
N THR A 114 -5.47 -1.50 -23.43
CA THR A 114 -4.47 -2.09 -24.35
C THR A 114 -3.06 -1.99 -23.74
N GLY A 115 -2.96 -2.04 -22.41
CA GLY A 115 -1.77 -1.66 -21.66
C GLY A 115 -1.81 -0.23 -21.13
N LEU A 116 -0.82 0.14 -20.34
CA LEU A 116 -0.63 1.50 -19.80
C LEU A 116 -0.04 2.45 -20.86
N SER A 117 -0.69 2.49 -22.02
CA SER A 117 -0.35 3.31 -23.19
C SER A 117 -0.54 4.80 -22.90
N SER A 118 -0.02 5.66 -23.78
CA SER A 118 -0.24 7.12 -23.69
C SER A 118 -1.73 7.48 -23.74
N VAL A 119 -2.50 6.80 -24.61
CA VAL A 119 -3.95 6.99 -24.74
C VAL A 119 -4.66 6.62 -23.45
N TYR A 120 -4.41 5.43 -22.91
CA TYR A 120 -5.04 4.99 -21.66
C TYR A 120 -4.69 5.92 -20.48
N LYS A 121 -3.41 6.32 -20.39
CA LYS A 121 -2.94 7.29 -19.38
C LYS A 121 -3.58 8.66 -19.52
N ALA A 122 -3.94 9.09 -20.73
CA ALA A 122 -4.68 10.33 -20.96
C ALA A 122 -6.12 10.19 -20.47
N SER A 123 -6.79 9.08 -20.78
CA SER A 123 -8.14 8.79 -20.30
C SER A 123 -8.23 8.76 -18.77
N VAL A 124 -7.27 8.11 -18.11
CA VAL A 124 -7.15 8.13 -16.63
C VAL A 124 -7.02 9.55 -16.08
N GLN A 125 -6.32 10.45 -16.78
CA GLN A 125 -6.15 11.84 -16.34
C GLN A 125 -7.42 12.66 -16.52
N THR A 126 -8.15 12.43 -17.60
CA THR A 126 -9.45 13.05 -17.81
C THR A 126 -10.41 12.57 -16.73
N ALA A 127 -10.52 11.25 -16.53
CA ALA A 127 -11.32 10.66 -15.47
C ALA A 127 -10.99 11.28 -14.10
N LEU A 128 -9.72 11.38 -13.73
CA LEU A 128 -9.31 11.96 -12.45
C LEU A 128 -9.72 13.44 -12.26
N LYS A 129 -9.90 14.22 -13.34
CA LYS A 129 -10.37 15.62 -13.26
C LYS A 129 -11.88 15.70 -13.03
N ASP A 130 -12.63 14.80 -13.64
CA ASP A 130 -14.10 14.84 -13.67
C ASP A 130 -14.74 13.95 -12.58
N HIS A 131 -13.92 13.11 -11.96
CA HIS A 131 -14.28 12.11 -10.96
C HIS A 131 -14.82 12.70 -9.64
N SER A 132 -15.74 11.97 -9.02
CA SER A 132 -16.28 12.26 -7.68
C SER A 132 -15.16 12.34 -6.64
N GLN A 133 -15.02 13.45 -5.91
CA GLN A 133 -13.92 13.62 -4.95
C GLN A 133 -13.92 12.63 -3.77
N THR A 134 -14.87 11.70 -3.69
CA THR A 134 -14.98 10.69 -2.63
C THR A 134 -14.05 9.50 -2.93
N PRO A 135 -13.05 9.23 -2.07
CA PRO A 135 -12.21 8.05 -2.21
C PRO A 135 -12.99 6.75 -1.94
N CYS A 136 -12.71 5.71 -2.73
CA CYS A 136 -13.27 4.37 -2.49
C CYS A 136 -12.61 3.71 -1.27
N TYR A 137 -11.32 3.96 -1.07
CA TYR A 137 -10.57 3.53 0.10
C TYR A 137 -9.70 4.66 0.64
N THR A 138 -9.55 4.71 1.96
CA THR A 138 -8.62 5.66 2.61
C THR A 138 -7.71 4.92 3.58
N LEU A 139 -6.40 4.96 3.34
CA LEU A 139 -5.41 4.37 4.25
C LEU A 139 -4.87 5.46 5.17
N THR A 140 -5.26 5.43 6.45
CA THR A 140 -4.91 6.45 7.44
C THR A 140 -3.92 5.93 8.46
N ARG A 141 -2.78 6.61 8.60
CA ARG A 141 -1.81 6.32 9.66
C ARG A 141 -2.37 6.76 11.02
N GLN A 142 -2.46 5.83 11.97
CA GLN A 142 -3.09 6.08 13.27
C GLN A 142 -2.27 7.00 14.18
N SER A 143 -0.94 6.90 14.15
CA SER A 143 -0.05 7.76 14.95
C SER A 143 1.11 8.29 14.13
N TRP A 144 1.76 9.35 14.61
CA TRP A 144 2.78 10.03 13.80
C TRP A 144 4.12 9.26 13.71
N TYR A 145 4.43 8.44 14.71
CA TYR A 145 5.55 7.49 14.62
C TYR A 145 5.06 6.06 14.33
N GLY A 146 3.74 5.88 14.25
CA GLY A 146 3.13 4.58 14.07
C GLY A 146 3.45 3.99 12.71
N GLN A 147 3.66 2.69 12.72
CA GLN A 147 3.66 1.88 11.52
C GLN A 147 2.30 1.22 11.28
N HIS A 148 1.27 1.63 12.05
CA HIS A 148 -0.08 1.12 11.96
C HIS A 148 -0.97 2.04 11.12
N TYR A 149 -1.69 1.46 10.18
CA TYR A 149 -2.60 2.12 9.27
C TYR A 149 -3.98 1.48 9.40
N ASN A 150 -5.00 2.30 9.53
CA ASN A 150 -6.39 1.88 9.43
C ASN A 150 -6.87 2.12 8.00
N ILE A 151 -7.54 1.15 7.40
CA ILE A 151 -8.11 1.25 6.06
C ILE A 151 -9.62 1.34 6.19
N THR A 152 -10.19 2.40 5.64
CA THR A 152 -11.64 2.62 5.60
C THR A 152 -12.16 2.62 4.18
N ASP A 153 -13.42 2.24 4.01
CA ASP A 153 -14.16 2.37 2.75
C ASP A 153 -14.67 3.81 2.51
N ALA A 154 -15.50 3.99 1.48
CA ALA A 154 -16.16 5.26 1.16
C ALA A 154 -17.17 5.73 2.22
N THR A 155 -17.69 4.83 3.05
CA THR A 155 -18.61 5.15 4.15
C THR A 155 -17.86 5.57 5.43
N GLY A 156 -16.55 5.34 5.48
CA GLY A 156 -15.71 5.54 6.65
C GLY A 156 -15.67 4.33 7.59
N ALA A 157 -16.30 3.21 7.21
CA ALA A 157 -16.23 1.97 7.96
C ALA A 157 -14.83 1.36 7.83
N SER A 158 -14.28 0.85 8.93
CA SER A 158 -12.98 0.18 8.92
C SER A 158 -13.12 -1.22 8.31
N ILE A 159 -12.39 -1.47 7.22
CA ILE A 159 -12.46 -2.71 6.45
C ILE A 159 -11.18 -3.55 6.52
N ALA A 160 -10.07 -2.94 6.93
CA ALA A 160 -8.82 -3.62 7.19
C ALA A 160 -7.90 -2.75 8.06
N ASP A 161 -6.88 -3.39 8.63
CA ASP A 161 -5.77 -2.75 9.31
C ASP A 161 -4.46 -3.23 8.70
N TRP A 162 -3.46 -2.37 8.68
CA TRP A 162 -2.13 -2.65 8.15
C TRP A 162 -1.07 -2.30 9.18
N GLN A 163 -0.38 -3.33 9.66
CA GLN A 163 0.79 -3.21 10.52
C GLN A 163 2.06 -3.33 9.66
N HIS A 164 2.80 -2.22 9.54
CA HIS A 164 4.06 -2.16 8.83
C HIS A 164 5.25 -2.44 9.77
N PRO A 165 6.31 -3.13 9.31
CA PRO A 165 7.51 -3.36 10.11
C PRO A 165 8.37 -2.09 10.23
N TRP A 166 9.17 -2.01 11.30
CA TRP A 166 10.11 -0.90 11.46
C TRP A 166 11.27 -0.92 10.46
N SER A 167 11.65 -2.10 9.96
CA SER A 167 12.68 -2.28 8.93
C SER A 167 12.05 -2.67 7.60
N SER A 168 12.69 -2.30 6.48
CA SER A 168 12.17 -2.64 5.16
C SER A 168 12.09 -4.14 4.89
N GLY A 169 12.96 -4.94 5.52
CA GLY A 169 13.01 -6.40 5.39
C GLY A 169 11.96 -7.16 6.19
N GLY A 170 11.23 -6.50 7.10
CA GLY A 170 10.19 -7.17 7.88
C GLY A 170 8.94 -7.53 7.05
N ALA A 171 8.10 -8.40 7.60
CA ALA A 171 6.78 -8.68 7.04
C ALA A 171 5.79 -7.57 7.41
N ALA A 172 5.11 -6.99 6.43
CA ALA A 172 3.92 -6.17 6.71
C ALA A 172 2.70 -7.09 6.79
N VAL A 173 1.85 -6.89 7.80
CA VAL A 173 0.69 -7.74 8.05
C VAL A 173 -0.57 -6.92 7.80
N LEU A 174 -1.45 -7.44 6.95
CA LEU A 174 -2.78 -6.92 6.70
C LEU A 174 -3.77 -7.79 7.48
N THR A 175 -4.58 -7.18 8.34
CA THR A 175 -5.62 -7.87 9.11
C THR A 175 -6.98 -7.36 8.68
N PHE A 176 -7.95 -8.27 8.65
CA PHE A 176 -9.31 -7.99 8.20
C PHE A 176 -10.29 -8.31 9.33
N PRO A 177 -11.43 -7.59 9.44
CA PRO A 177 -12.53 -7.98 10.32
C PRO A 177 -12.98 -9.42 10.06
N THR A 178 -13.55 -10.07 11.07
CA THR A 178 -13.96 -11.48 10.99
C THR A 178 -15.05 -11.71 9.93
N ASP A 179 -15.87 -10.70 9.68
CA ASP A 179 -16.95 -10.64 8.71
C ASP A 179 -16.54 -9.94 7.40
N SER A 180 -15.24 -9.70 7.18
CA SER A 180 -14.75 -9.07 5.96
C SER A 180 -15.02 -9.94 4.73
N THR A 181 -15.52 -9.30 3.66
CA THR A 181 -15.69 -9.92 2.34
C THR A 181 -14.38 -10.07 1.58
N HIS A 182 -13.31 -9.38 2.00
CA HIS A 182 -12.04 -9.33 1.27
C HIS A 182 -11.08 -10.46 1.62
N SER A 183 -11.01 -10.83 2.90
CA SER A 183 -10.20 -11.96 3.36
C SER A 183 -10.63 -12.43 4.74
N THR A 184 -10.64 -13.75 4.94
CA THR A 184 -10.93 -14.38 6.23
C THR A 184 -9.70 -14.51 7.13
N HIS A 185 -8.51 -14.21 6.62
CA HIS A 185 -7.24 -14.37 7.34
C HIS A 185 -6.29 -13.19 7.09
N ALA A 186 -5.32 -13.05 7.98
CA ALA A 186 -4.28 -12.05 7.83
C ALA A 186 -3.38 -12.35 6.63
N VAL A 187 -3.06 -11.33 5.84
CA VAL A 187 -2.19 -11.43 4.66
C VAL A 187 -0.84 -10.81 4.99
N ALA A 188 0.24 -11.60 4.90
CA ALA A 188 1.59 -11.13 5.15
C ALA A 188 2.33 -10.80 3.84
N VAL A 189 2.72 -9.54 3.65
CA VAL A 189 3.50 -9.05 2.52
C VAL A 189 4.99 -9.01 2.89
N ARG A 190 5.79 -9.85 2.24
CA ARG A 190 7.19 -10.12 2.58
C ARG A 190 8.13 -9.87 1.39
N ASP A 191 9.40 -9.65 1.69
CA ASP A 191 10.45 -9.57 0.68
C ASP A 191 10.76 -10.99 0.20
N LYS A 192 10.76 -11.22 -1.12
CA LYS A 192 11.08 -12.56 -1.67
C LYS A 192 12.53 -12.94 -1.43
N ARG A 193 13.43 -11.98 -1.61
CA ARG A 193 14.86 -12.06 -1.29
C ARG A 193 15.32 -10.67 -0.86
N TRP A 194 16.19 -10.59 0.14
CA TRP A 194 16.63 -9.32 0.72
C TRP A 194 17.22 -8.33 -0.31
N TYR A 195 17.90 -8.84 -1.34
CA TYR A 195 18.51 -8.03 -2.41
C TYR A 195 17.57 -7.77 -3.60
N LEU A 196 16.46 -8.51 -3.71
CA LEU A 196 15.52 -8.34 -4.80
C LEU A 196 14.37 -7.44 -4.35
N HIS A 197 14.02 -6.48 -5.19
CA HIS A 197 12.91 -5.56 -4.94
C HIS A 197 11.52 -6.20 -5.09
N ASN A 198 11.44 -7.52 -5.19
CA ASN A 198 10.20 -8.25 -5.34
C ASN A 198 9.54 -8.48 -3.97
N GLN A 199 8.22 -8.40 -3.95
CA GLN A 199 7.42 -8.62 -2.75
C GLN A 199 6.43 -9.73 -3.02
N THR A 200 6.22 -10.60 -2.04
CA THR A 200 5.30 -11.72 -2.16
C THR A 200 4.31 -11.72 -1.01
N PHE A 201 3.10 -12.18 -1.28
CA PHE A 201 2.10 -12.47 -0.27
C PHE A 201 1.30 -13.71 -0.67
N VAL A 202 0.63 -14.32 0.30
CA VAL A 202 -0.25 -15.47 0.08
C VAL A 202 -1.67 -15.04 0.41
N LEU A 203 -2.60 -15.32 -0.49
CA LEU A 203 -4.03 -15.10 -0.32
C LEU A 203 -4.76 -16.37 -0.77
N ASN A 204 -5.55 -16.97 0.12
CA ASN A 204 -6.31 -18.21 -0.15
C ASN A 204 -5.42 -19.34 -0.71
N SER A 205 -4.26 -19.57 -0.09
CA SER A 205 -3.25 -20.56 -0.52
C SER A 205 -2.60 -20.30 -1.88
N VAL A 206 -2.89 -19.17 -2.53
CA VAL A 206 -2.26 -18.76 -3.78
C VAL A 206 -1.19 -17.72 -3.50
N THR A 207 0.01 -17.90 -4.07
CA THR A 207 1.10 -16.94 -3.94
C THR A 207 0.99 -15.86 -5.01
N TYR A 208 1.14 -14.61 -4.60
CA TYR A 208 1.19 -13.45 -5.47
C TYR A 208 2.57 -12.77 -5.35
N GLU A 209 3.09 -12.23 -6.46
CA GLU A 209 4.39 -11.58 -6.54
C GLU A 209 4.28 -10.21 -7.21
N TRP A 210 4.57 -9.14 -6.47
CA TRP A 210 4.87 -7.83 -7.02
C TRP A 210 6.32 -7.82 -7.53
N ARG A 211 6.48 -7.60 -8.84
CA ARG A 211 7.77 -7.48 -9.50
C ARG A 211 7.91 -6.09 -10.10
N ASN A 212 9.12 -5.52 -10.01
CA ASN A 212 9.44 -4.29 -10.73
C ASN A 212 9.77 -4.62 -12.18
N ASP A 213 9.21 -3.87 -13.12
CA ASP A 213 9.41 -4.14 -14.55
C ASP A 213 10.74 -3.58 -15.06
N GLY A 214 11.28 -2.54 -14.41
CA GLY A 214 12.55 -1.90 -14.76
C GLY A 214 13.65 -2.18 -13.74
N MET A 215 14.88 -2.41 -14.22
CA MET A 215 16.07 -2.55 -13.37
C MET A 215 16.52 -1.22 -12.75
N PHE A 216 16.42 -0.13 -13.51
CA PHE A 216 16.98 1.17 -13.12
C PHE A 216 15.92 2.17 -12.65
N VAL A 217 14.68 2.04 -13.13
CA VAL A 217 13.60 2.98 -12.85
C VAL A 217 12.37 2.18 -12.44
N SER A 218 12.13 2.07 -11.13
CA SER A 218 11.02 1.32 -10.53
C SER A 218 9.69 2.10 -10.64
N GLN A 219 9.40 2.69 -11.79
CA GLN A 219 8.15 3.42 -12.02
C GLN A 219 6.99 2.50 -12.38
N ALA A 220 7.28 1.31 -12.89
CA ALA A 220 6.30 0.31 -13.28
C ALA A 220 6.50 -0.98 -12.50
N MET A 221 5.38 -1.59 -12.10
CA MET A 221 5.34 -2.85 -11.37
C MET A 221 4.21 -3.72 -11.91
N THR A 222 4.45 -5.02 -11.93
CA THR A 222 3.44 -6.02 -12.31
C THR A 222 3.18 -6.94 -11.13
N LEU A 223 1.90 -7.19 -10.84
CA LEU A 223 1.42 -8.18 -9.89
C LEU A 223 1.15 -9.49 -10.64
N TYR A 224 1.84 -10.54 -10.22
CA TYR A 224 1.69 -11.88 -10.76
C TYR A 224 1.00 -12.80 -9.77
N LYS A 225 0.06 -13.62 -10.24
CA LYS A 225 -0.43 -14.82 -9.58
C LYS A 225 0.45 -16.00 -9.98
N MET A 226 0.97 -16.72 -8.99
CA MET A 226 1.90 -17.84 -9.20
C MET A 226 1.12 -19.16 -9.26
N LEU A 227 1.20 -19.87 -10.38
CA LEU A 227 0.57 -21.18 -10.61
C LEU A 227 1.67 -22.20 -10.95
N GLY A 228 2.28 -22.81 -9.92
CA GLY A 228 3.45 -23.65 -10.09
C GLY A 228 4.64 -22.85 -10.67
N SER A 229 5.11 -23.24 -11.85
CA SER A 229 6.17 -22.53 -12.59
C SER A 229 5.64 -21.38 -13.46
N GLN A 230 4.32 -21.26 -13.63
CA GLN A 230 3.69 -20.25 -14.47
C GLN A 230 3.37 -18.98 -13.67
N ARG A 231 3.39 -17.85 -14.38
CA ARG A 231 3.01 -16.53 -13.85
C ARG A 231 1.89 -15.94 -14.68
N VAL A 232 0.75 -15.69 -14.05
CA VAL A 232 -0.37 -14.99 -14.67
C VAL A 232 -0.35 -13.54 -14.21
N THR A 233 -0.45 -12.60 -15.14
CA THR A 233 -0.52 -11.17 -14.77
C THR A 233 -1.93 -10.87 -14.29
N VAL A 234 -2.05 -10.33 -13.08
CA VAL A 234 -3.35 -9.99 -12.46
C VAL A 234 -3.45 -8.52 -12.07
N GLY A 235 -2.35 -7.78 -12.15
CA GLY A 235 -2.37 -6.34 -11.96
C GLY A 235 -1.13 -5.65 -12.51
N LYS A 236 -1.25 -4.37 -12.85
CA LYS A 236 -0.14 -3.52 -13.26
C LYS A 236 -0.26 -2.15 -12.62
N TYR A 237 0.87 -1.63 -12.17
CA TYR A 237 0.98 -0.30 -11.59
C TYR A 237 1.99 0.54 -12.35
N THR A 238 1.67 1.81 -12.59
CA THR A 238 2.63 2.82 -13.03
C THR A 238 2.50 4.07 -12.19
N SER A 239 3.61 4.50 -11.59
CA SER A 239 3.71 5.83 -10.98
C SER A 239 3.83 6.90 -12.08
N LYS A 240 3.22 8.06 -11.86
CA LYS A 240 3.35 9.21 -12.76
C LYS A 240 4.55 10.06 -12.31
N TRP A 241 5.58 10.20 -13.16
CA TRP A 241 6.82 10.92 -12.82
C TRP A 241 6.82 12.41 -13.18
N TRP A 242 6.02 12.84 -14.15
CA TRP A 242 6.11 14.14 -14.84
C TRP A 242 6.01 15.44 -13.99
N TRP A 243 5.80 15.36 -12.67
CA TRP A 243 5.97 16.51 -11.76
C TRP A 243 6.67 16.09 -10.45
N SER A 244 8.00 15.95 -10.52
CA SER A 244 8.88 16.28 -9.39
C SER A 244 8.41 17.66 -8.88
N TRP A 245 7.93 17.87 -7.65
CA TRP A 245 8.64 17.75 -6.37
C TRP A 245 7.75 17.20 -5.22
N SER A 246 6.49 16.85 -5.50
CA SER A 246 5.45 16.58 -4.47
C SER A 246 5.10 15.09 -4.25
N GLY A 247 5.88 14.17 -4.82
CA GLY A 247 5.59 12.74 -4.80
C GLY A 247 4.47 12.39 -5.77
N GLY A 248 4.75 11.66 -6.85
CA GLY A 248 3.73 11.30 -7.83
C GLY A 248 2.82 10.18 -7.33
N GLY A 249 1.51 10.33 -7.54
CA GLY A 249 0.56 9.22 -7.46
C GLY A 249 0.76 8.24 -8.63
N GLY A 250 -0.07 7.21 -8.70
CA GLY A 250 0.03 6.24 -9.78
C GLY A 250 -1.29 5.54 -10.09
N THR A 251 -1.32 4.99 -11.30
CA THR A 251 -2.44 4.20 -11.80
C THR A 251 -2.16 2.74 -11.52
N LEU A 252 -3.10 2.08 -10.85
CA LEU A 252 -3.15 0.64 -10.65
C LEU A 252 -4.32 0.10 -11.49
N VAL A 253 -4.06 -0.89 -12.33
CA VAL A 253 -5.10 -1.68 -13.00
C VAL A 253 -5.07 -3.11 -12.45
N VAL A 254 -6.23 -3.69 -12.17
CA VAL A 254 -6.36 -5.01 -11.53
C VAL A 254 -7.44 -5.82 -12.24
N ASP A 255 -7.19 -7.11 -12.41
CA ASP A 255 -8.22 -8.09 -12.74
C ASP A 255 -8.83 -8.62 -11.43
N ALA A 256 -9.99 -8.09 -11.04
CA ALA A 256 -10.63 -8.43 -9.78
C ALA A 256 -11.27 -9.83 -9.78
N ASN A 257 -11.34 -10.49 -10.94
CA ASN A 257 -11.75 -11.89 -10.99
C ASN A 257 -10.63 -12.82 -10.45
N GLU A 258 -9.38 -12.36 -10.51
CA GLU A 258 -8.21 -13.16 -10.17
C GLU A 258 -7.64 -12.85 -8.79
N VAL A 259 -7.80 -11.61 -8.31
CA VAL A 259 -7.34 -11.15 -6.99
C VAL A 259 -8.30 -10.11 -6.43
N ASP A 260 -8.60 -10.18 -5.14
CA ASP A 260 -9.41 -9.17 -4.44
C ASP A 260 -8.80 -7.76 -4.62
N GLU A 261 -9.64 -6.80 -5.00
CA GLU A 261 -9.21 -5.45 -5.36
C GLU A 261 -8.62 -4.69 -4.17
N LEU A 262 -9.19 -4.85 -2.96
CA LEU A 262 -8.67 -4.21 -1.75
C LEU A 262 -7.29 -4.77 -1.41
N VAL A 263 -7.13 -6.10 -1.45
CA VAL A 263 -5.83 -6.76 -1.19
C VAL A 263 -4.78 -6.29 -2.21
N ALA A 264 -5.14 -6.16 -3.48
CA ALA A 264 -4.24 -5.64 -4.51
C ALA A 264 -3.82 -4.18 -4.22
N VAL A 265 -4.76 -3.31 -3.87
CA VAL A 265 -4.50 -1.90 -3.52
C VAL A 265 -3.60 -1.77 -2.29
N VAL A 266 -3.96 -2.45 -1.20
CA VAL A 266 -3.24 -2.32 0.07
C VAL A 266 -1.87 -2.97 -0.01
N SER A 267 -1.73 -4.14 -0.67
CA SER A 267 -0.42 -4.75 -0.90
C SER A 267 0.49 -3.86 -1.75
N LEU A 268 -0.02 -3.18 -2.78
CA LEU A 268 0.73 -2.18 -3.53
C LEU A 268 1.21 -1.04 -2.61
N ALA A 269 0.32 -0.49 -1.77
CA ALA A 269 0.67 0.58 -0.85
C ALA A 269 1.82 0.18 0.11
N VAL A 270 1.80 -1.08 0.58
CA VAL A 270 2.91 -1.68 1.35
C VAL A 270 4.20 -1.66 0.55
N VAL A 271 4.17 -2.17 -0.70
CA VAL A 271 5.37 -2.25 -1.55
C VAL A 271 5.95 -0.85 -1.80
N LEU A 272 5.11 0.14 -2.07
CA LEU A 272 5.51 1.52 -2.28
C LEU A 272 6.15 2.12 -1.02
N LYS A 273 5.57 1.87 0.16
CA LYS A 273 6.14 2.33 1.45
C LYS A 273 7.49 1.67 1.72
N LYS A 274 7.60 0.34 1.59
CA LYS A 274 8.88 -0.39 1.73
C LYS A 274 9.95 0.16 0.78
N LYS A 275 9.57 0.45 -0.45
CA LYS A 275 10.49 1.03 -1.44
C LYS A 275 11.03 2.40 -1.00
N ARG A 276 10.17 3.30 -0.50
CA ARG A 276 10.61 4.58 0.07
C ARG A 276 11.50 4.40 1.29
N GLN A 277 11.14 3.47 2.16
CA GLN A 277 11.92 3.15 3.35
C GLN A 277 13.33 2.66 3.00
N ARG A 278 13.48 1.73 2.04
CA ARG A 278 14.80 1.30 1.52
C ARG A 278 15.61 2.46 0.96
N ALA A 279 14.97 3.38 0.25
CA ALA A 279 15.64 4.57 -0.25
C ALA A 279 16.15 5.47 0.89
N ALA A 280 15.44 5.56 2.01
CA ALA A 280 15.86 6.30 3.19
C ALA A 280 16.99 5.58 3.95
N GLU A 281 16.89 4.26 4.15
CA GLU A 281 17.90 3.44 4.82
C GLU A 281 19.27 3.50 4.09
N ARG A 282 19.27 3.50 2.75
CA ARG A 282 20.49 3.67 1.93
C ARG A 282 21.17 5.03 2.13
N ARG A 283 20.42 6.09 2.40
CA ARG A 283 20.99 7.44 2.61
C ARG A 283 21.69 7.56 3.96
N VAL A 284 21.19 6.88 4.99
CA VAL A 284 21.78 6.90 6.33
C VAL A 284 23.10 6.13 6.37
N SER A 285 23.21 5.02 5.63
CA SER A 285 24.41 4.18 5.63
C SER A 285 25.60 4.75 4.82
N GLY A 286 25.40 5.76 3.97
CA GLY A 286 26.42 6.27 3.05
C GLY A 286 27.17 7.54 3.50
N GLY A 287 26.85 8.09 4.67
CA GLY A 287 27.36 9.41 5.11
C GLY A 287 28.64 9.40 5.96
N GLY A 288 29.32 8.27 6.11
CA GLY A 288 30.37 8.08 7.13
C GLY A 288 31.84 8.09 6.66
N GLY A 289 32.16 8.53 5.44
CA GLY A 289 33.52 8.40 4.92
C GLY A 289 33.92 9.53 3.98
N GLY A 290 34.23 10.69 4.53
CA GLY A 290 34.69 11.86 3.78
C GLY A 290 35.34 12.90 4.69
N GLY A 291 36.20 12.43 5.59
CA GLY A 291 37.04 13.27 6.43
C GLY A 291 38.44 12.65 6.49
N CYS A 292 39.27 13.04 5.53
CA CYS A 292 40.73 12.95 5.58
C CYS A 292 41.24 14.32 5.15
#